data_AF-A0A3N5M5P3-F1
#
_entry.id   AF-A0A3N5M5P3-F1
#
_cell.length_a   1.000
_cell.length_b   1.000
_cell.length_c   1.000
_cell.angle_alpha   90.00
_cell.angle_beta   90.00
_cell.angle_gamma   90.00
#
_symmetry.space_group_name_H-M   'P 1'
#
loop_
_entity.id
_entity.type
_entity.pdbx_description
1 polymer ?
#
loop_
_entity_poly.entity_id
_entity_poly.type
_entity_poly.pdbx_seq_one_letter_code
_entity_poly.pdbx_strand_id
1 'polypeptide(L)'
;YSGVRPVIGTGKADPSKESREHVIWEENGLLTVTGGKLTTFRLIALDAIKAVRSQLPEISQNERKMPVLNQVSTGLLEAAFAGEEVARKARLLNEKARRRLLGRYGADTPALIASAQDKELGPVAGSQFLWAELRWAARSEGVVHLEDLLLRRVRLGLLLPKGGAALLPAIRLICQPELGWEDARWESEEAAYQDLIKSCYSLPDPAAVPDWKARLAGARLQQSIRRAERRRRRIRRSAAAGVLVALAGLLVILLKRRKRGSAVPGL
;
A
#
# COMPACT_ATOMS: atom_id res chain seq x y z
N TYR A 1 -2.24 -7.96 -4.63
CA TYR A 1 -2.77 -7.60 -3.30
C TYR A 1 -3.80 -6.49 -3.45
N SER A 2 -4.74 -6.41 -2.52
CA SER A 2 -5.70 -5.31 -2.37
C SER A 2 -5.52 -4.66 -1.00
N GLY A 3 -6.10 -3.48 -0.78
CA GLY A 3 -6.07 -2.81 0.50
C GLY A 3 -7.18 -1.77 0.61
N VAL A 4 -7.70 -1.59 1.81
CA VAL A 4 -8.70 -0.55 2.14
C VAL A 4 -7.97 0.65 2.69
N ARG A 5 -8.35 1.85 2.25
CA ARG A 5 -7.81 3.09 2.80
C ARG A 5 -8.73 3.56 3.91
N PRO A 6 -8.23 3.77 5.15
CA PRO A 6 -9.01 4.46 6.16
C PRO A 6 -9.14 5.91 5.72
N VAL A 7 -10.35 6.34 5.36
CA VAL A 7 -10.65 7.71 4.96
C VAL A 7 -11.75 8.25 5.85
N ILE A 8 -11.69 9.55 6.13
CA ILE A 8 -12.71 10.22 6.92
C ILE A 8 -13.82 10.61 5.97
N GLY A 9 -14.98 9.97 6.12
CA GLY A 9 -16.13 10.24 5.27
C GLY A 9 -16.71 11.60 5.59
N THR A 10 -16.69 12.51 4.61
CA THR A 10 -17.40 13.80 4.69
C THR A 10 -18.79 13.73 4.05
N GLY A 11 -19.26 12.53 3.72
CA GLY A 11 -20.53 12.29 3.03
C GLY A 11 -20.48 12.56 1.53
N LYS A 12 -19.29 12.70 0.93
CA LYS A 12 -19.18 12.94 -0.51
C LYS A 12 -19.44 11.64 -1.28
N ALA A 13 -20.24 11.74 -2.33
CA ALA A 13 -20.56 10.60 -3.20
C ALA A 13 -19.36 10.04 -3.99
N ASP A 14 -18.25 10.77 -4.05
CA ASP A 14 -17.05 10.38 -4.78
C ASP A 14 -15.89 10.08 -3.81
N PRO A 15 -15.55 8.79 -3.59
CA PRO A 15 -14.47 8.40 -2.67
C PRO A 15 -13.11 9.00 -3.02
N SER A 16 -12.88 9.37 -4.29
CA SER A 16 -11.61 9.98 -4.71
C SER A 16 -11.44 11.42 -4.23
N LYS A 17 -12.53 12.07 -3.82
CA LYS A 17 -12.57 13.45 -3.30
C LYS A 17 -12.57 13.52 -1.77
N GLU A 18 -12.56 12.37 -1.10
CA GLU A 18 -12.42 12.31 0.35
C GLU A 18 -10.99 12.63 0.77
N SER A 19 -10.86 13.31 1.90
CA SER A 19 -9.55 13.72 2.41
C SER A 19 -8.72 12.51 2.82
N ARG A 20 -7.40 12.62 2.62
CA ARG A 20 -6.41 11.63 3.07
C ARG A 20 -5.55 12.13 4.22
N GLU A 21 -5.97 13.24 4.83
CA GLU A 21 -5.32 13.76 6.02
C GLU A 21 -5.69 12.91 7.23
N HIS A 22 -4.84 12.92 8.25
CA HIS A 22 -5.14 12.26 9.51
C HIS A 22 -6.00 13.16 10.39
N VAL A 23 -6.80 12.53 11.24
CA VAL A 23 -7.43 13.21 12.36
C VAL A 23 -7.15 12.42 13.62
N ILE A 24 -6.96 13.18 14.70
CA ILE A 24 -6.78 12.68 16.06
C ILE A 24 -7.85 13.33 16.90
N TRP A 25 -8.61 12.53 17.62
CA TRP A 25 -9.53 13.01 18.64
C TRP A 25 -9.45 12.12 19.87
N GLU A 26 -9.81 12.70 21.00
CA GLU A 26 -9.84 12.04 22.30
C GLU A 26 -11.28 12.05 22.82
N GLU A 27 -11.80 10.89 23.19
CA GLU A 27 -13.13 10.74 23.76
C GLU A 27 -13.06 9.80 24.97
N ASN A 28 -13.35 10.30 26.17
CA ASN A 28 -13.39 9.51 27.41
C ASN A 28 -12.11 8.68 27.67
N GLY A 29 -10.92 9.26 27.43
CA GLY A 29 -9.63 8.57 27.60
C GLY A 29 -9.24 7.66 26.42
N LEU A 30 -10.06 7.56 25.37
CA LEU A 30 -9.70 6.87 24.13
C LEU A 30 -9.16 7.86 23.10
N LEU A 31 -7.87 7.73 22.77
CA LEU A 31 -7.26 8.46 21.66
C LEU A 31 -7.42 7.68 20.36
N THR A 32 -8.15 8.24 19.40
CA THR A 32 -8.37 7.63 18.08
C THR A 32 -7.51 8.32 17.02
N VAL A 33 -6.82 7.54 16.20
CA VAL A 33 -6.08 8.02 15.03
C VAL A 33 -6.65 7.36 13.77
N THR A 34 -7.13 8.16 12.84
CA THR A 34 -7.69 7.67 11.57
C THR A 34 -7.21 8.51 10.38
N GLY A 35 -7.31 7.95 9.18
CA GLY A 35 -6.81 8.58 7.98
C GLY A 35 -5.29 8.49 7.85
N GLY A 36 -4.71 9.53 7.26
CA GLY A 36 -3.27 9.64 7.11
C GLY A 36 -2.67 8.81 5.96
N LYS A 37 -1.37 8.99 5.77
CA LYS A 37 -0.58 8.34 4.72
C LYS A 37 0.66 7.73 5.36
N LEU A 38 1.20 6.68 4.74
CA LEU A 38 2.49 6.13 5.15
C LEU A 38 3.59 7.20 5.14
N THR A 39 3.54 8.16 4.21
CA THR A 39 4.50 9.26 4.14
C THR A 39 4.41 10.25 5.31
N THR A 40 3.27 10.32 6.01
CA THR A 40 3.05 11.22 7.14
C THR A 40 3.05 10.51 8.49
N PHE A 41 3.32 9.20 8.53
CA PHE A 41 3.20 8.37 9.74
C PHE A 41 3.90 8.97 10.96
N ARG A 42 5.11 9.55 10.80
CA ARG A 42 5.85 10.17 11.89
C ARG A 42 5.14 11.41 12.43
N LEU A 43 4.62 12.26 11.55
CA LEU A 43 3.88 13.46 11.97
C LEU A 43 2.63 13.05 12.75
N ILE A 44 1.91 12.03 12.27
CA ILE A 44 0.75 11.44 12.93
C ILE A 44 1.11 10.94 14.33
N ALA A 45 2.21 10.19 14.45
CA ALA A 45 2.67 9.66 15.73
C ALA A 45 3.05 10.78 16.72
N LEU A 46 3.72 11.84 16.25
CA LEU A 46 4.07 12.99 17.07
C LEU A 46 2.84 13.77 17.54
N ASP A 47 1.85 13.95 16.67
CA ASP A 47 0.59 14.58 17.04
C ASP A 47 -0.20 13.73 18.06
N ALA A 48 -0.18 12.39 17.92
CA ALA A 48 -0.81 11.47 18.87
C ALA A 48 -0.13 11.52 20.25
N ILE A 49 1.21 11.48 20.28
CA ILE A 49 1.97 11.66 21.52
C ILE A 49 1.65 13.01 22.16
N LYS A 50 1.59 14.10 21.37
CA LYS A 50 1.23 15.42 21.89
C LYS A 50 -0.15 15.43 22.55
N ALA A 51 -1.13 14.74 21.97
CA ALA A 51 -2.48 14.67 22.49
C ALA A 51 -2.57 13.93 23.83
N VAL A 52 -1.86 12.81 24.01
CA VAL A 52 -1.94 12.00 25.24
C VAL A 52 -1.13 12.55 26.41
N ARG A 53 -0.24 13.52 26.17
CA ARG A 53 0.69 14.04 27.20
C ARG A 53 0.02 14.74 28.38
N SER A 54 -1.21 15.23 28.22
CA SER A 54 -1.99 15.74 29.36
C SER A 54 -2.30 14.65 30.39
N GLN A 55 -2.38 13.39 29.93
CA GLN A 55 -2.72 12.23 30.76
C GLN A 55 -1.48 11.41 31.15
N LEU A 56 -0.41 11.48 30.35
CA LEU A 56 0.86 10.77 30.54
C LEU A 56 2.03 11.78 30.54
N PRO A 57 2.21 12.57 31.62
CA PRO A 57 3.22 13.63 31.68
C PRO A 57 4.66 13.12 31.62
N GLU A 58 4.90 11.84 31.94
CA GLU A 58 6.20 11.16 31.85
C GLU A 58 6.69 10.98 30.41
N ILE A 59 5.80 11.10 29.41
CA ILE A 59 6.18 10.99 28.00
C ILE A 59 6.92 12.27 27.58
N SER A 60 8.21 12.10 27.28
CA SER A 60 9.08 13.17 26.77
C SER A 60 8.63 13.67 25.40
N GLN A 61 8.89 14.96 25.12
CA GLN A 61 8.70 15.49 23.77
C GLN A 61 9.80 14.93 22.86
N ASN A 62 9.42 14.08 21.92
CA ASN A 62 10.33 13.71 20.84
C ASN A 62 10.55 14.91 19.92
N GLU A 63 11.80 15.30 19.71
CA GLU A 63 12.13 16.39 18.81
C GLU A 63 11.77 16.02 17.36
N ARG A 64 11.08 16.94 16.66
CA ARG A 64 10.73 16.76 15.24
C ARG A 64 11.95 16.48 14.36
N LYS A 65 13.14 16.93 14.77
CA LYS A 65 14.40 16.84 14.01
C LYS A 65 15.18 15.53 14.17
N MET A 66 14.79 14.64 15.08
CA MET A 66 15.49 13.35 15.21
C MET A 66 15.36 12.52 13.92
N PRO A 67 16.43 11.82 13.50
CA PRO A 67 16.35 10.85 12.41
C PRO A 67 15.21 9.86 12.63
N VAL A 68 14.47 9.55 11.56
CA VAL A 68 13.34 8.60 11.62
C VAL A 68 13.83 7.16 11.59
N LEU A 69 14.94 6.94 10.88
CA LEU A 69 15.58 5.65 10.70
C LEU A 69 17.01 5.74 11.24
N ASN A 70 17.51 4.62 11.76
CA ASN A 70 18.89 4.51 12.19
C ASN A 70 19.83 4.68 10.98
N GLN A 71 20.95 5.37 11.18
CA GLN A 71 22.01 5.40 10.18
C GLN A 71 22.68 4.02 10.12
N VAL A 72 22.97 3.55 8.91
CA VAL A 72 23.61 2.26 8.68
C VAL A 72 24.88 2.50 7.87
N SER A 73 26.02 2.05 8.39
CA SER A 73 27.31 2.11 7.71
C SER A 73 27.53 0.87 6.85
N THR A 74 28.15 1.03 5.68
CA THR A 74 28.59 -0.09 4.85
C THR A 74 29.73 -0.88 5.49
N GLY A 75 30.51 -0.26 6.37
CA GLY A 75 31.59 -0.90 7.13
C GLY A 75 31.11 -1.80 8.27
N LEU A 76 29.80 -1.86 8.54
CA LEU A 76 29.25 -2.66 9.65
C LEU A 76 29.57 -4.16 9.55
N LEU A 77 29.92 -4.65 8.36
CA LEU A 77 30.30 -6.05 8.12
C LEU A 77 31.82 -6.29 8.13
N GLU A 78 32.61 -5.26 8.37
CA GLU A 78 34.06 -5.38 8.50
C GLU A 78 34.42 -6.02 9.85
N ALA A 79 35.55 -6.72 9.89
CA ALA A 79 35.97 -7.48 11.07
C ALA A 79 36.12 -6.60 12.31
N ALA A 80 36.52 -5.33 12.14
CA ALA A 80 36.64 -4.35 13.22
C ALA A 80 35.32 -4.08 13.95
N PHE A 81 34.18 -4.27 13.29
CA PHE A 81 32.85 -4.02 13.86
C PHE A 81 32.06 -5.30 14.14
N ALA A 82 32.14 -6.29 13.25
CA ALA A 82 31.32 -7.50 13.32
C ALA A 82 32.05 -8.75 13.83
N GLY A 83 33.38 -8.65 14.02
CA GLY A 83 34.23 -9.81 14.29
C GLY A 83 34.60 -10.59 13.03
N GLU A 84 35.69 -11.36 13.12
CA GLU A 84 36.27 -12.07 11.97
C GLU A 84 35.34 -13.11 11.34
N GLU A 85 34.54 -13.81 12.16
CA GLU A 85 33.65 -14.84 11.65
C GLU A 85 32.55 -14.26 10.75
N VAL A 86 31.90 -13.19 11.21
CA VAL A 86 30.86 -12.50 10.44
C VAL A 86 31.45 -11.86 9.20
N ALA A 87 32.62 -11.22 9.31
CA ALA A 87 33.30 -10.65 8.15
C ALA A 87 33.64 -11.72 7.11
N ARG A 88 34.10 -12.91 7.53
CA ARG A 88 34.35 -14.05 6.62
C ARG A 88 33.07 -14.51 5.93
N LYS A 89 31.96 -14.68 6.66
CA LYS A 89 30.65 -15.02 6.08
C LYS A 89 30.15 -13.93 5.12
N ALA A 90 30.30 -12.66 5.46
CA ALA A 90 29.90 -11.52 4.63
C ALA A 90 30.70 -11.43 3.31
N ARG A 91 31.96 -11.91 3.30
CA ARG A 91 32.77 -12.01 2.07
C ARG A 91 32.25 -13.07 1.09
N LEU A 92 31.45 -14.04 1.53
CA LEU A 92 30.77 -15.01 0.65
C LEU A 92 29.61 -14.39 -0.14
N LEU A 93 29.06 -13.28 0.36
CA LEU A 93 28.00 -12.54 -0.31
C LEU A 93 28.57 -11.64 -1.40
N ASN A 94 27.84 -11.45 -2.48
CA ASN A 94 28.17 -10.38 -3.43
C ASN A 94 27.77 -9.00 -2.88
N GLU A 95 28.29 -7.93 -3.49
CA GLU A 95 28.06 -6.56 -3.04
C GLU A 95 26.58 -6.16 -3.00
N LYS A 96 25.81 -6.62 -4.00
CA LYS A 96 24.37 -6.34 -4.06
C LYS A 96 23.63 -6.96 -2.87
N ALA A 97 23.96 -8.20 -2.51
CA ALA A 97 23.37 -8.89 -1.37
C ALA A 97 23.74 -8.19 -0.05
N ARG A 98 25.01 -7.82 0.14
CA ARG A 98 25.46 -7.06 1.32
C ARG A 98 24.69 -5.76 1.50
N ARG A 99 24.63 -4.93 0.44
CA ARG A 99 23.88 -3.65 0.48
C ARG A 99 22.40 -3.85 0.74
N ARG A 100 21.79 -4.89 0.16
CA ARG A 100 20.39 -5.20 0.41
C ARG A 100 20.14 -5.58 1.87
N LEU A 101 20.97 -6.45 2.44
CA LEU A 101 20.84 -6.84 3.85
C LEU A 101 21.02 -5.63 4.76
N LEU A 102 22.08 -4.84 4.57
CA LEU A 102 22.32 -3.61 5.33
C LEU A 102 21.17 -2.60 5.19
N GLY A 103 20.66 -2.38 3.98
CA GLY A 103 19.53 -1.46 3.76
C GLY A 103 18.20 -1.97 4.32
N ARG A 104 18.07 -3.28 4.56
CA ARG A 104 16.83 -3.90 5.03
C ARG A 104 16.82 -4.13 6.54
N TYR A 105 17.89 -4.71 7.08
CA TYR A 105 18.02 -5.12 8.49
C TYR A 105 18.89 -4.16 9.30
N GLY A 106 19.65 -3.28 8.64
CA GLY A 106 20.45 -2.26 9.32
C GLY A 106 21.41 -2.86 10.34
N ALA A 107 21.30 -2.38 11.58
CA ALA A 107 22.13 -2.80 12.71
C ALA A 107 22.05 -4.30 13.00
N ASP A 108 20.97 -4.97 12.59
CA ASP A 108 20.76 -6.40 12.82
C ASP A 108 21.49 -7.29 11.80
N THR A 109 22.03 -6.71 10.72
CA THR A 109 22.68 -7.47 9.64
C THR A 109 23.83 -8.37 10.12
N PRO A 110 24.74 -7.92 11.00
CA PRO A 110 25.79 -8.78 11.53
C PRO A 110 25.24 -10.00 12.27
N ALA A 111 24.21 -9.81 13.12
CA ALA A 111 23.58 -10.89 13.87
C ALA A 111 22.86 -11.88 12.95
N LEU A 112 22.19 -11.38 11.91
CA LEU A 112 21.59 -12.21 10.85
C LEU A 112 22.66 -13.08 10.17
N ILE A 113 23.77 -12.48 9.73
CA ILE A 113 24.87 -13.23 9.07
C ILE A 113 25.52 -14.22 10.04
N ALA A 114 25.69 -13.84 11.30
CA ALA A 114 26.23 -14.72 12.34
C ALA A 114 25.35 -15.98 12.50
N SER A 115 24.02 -15.80 12.51
CA SER A 115 23.04 -16.88 12.68
C SER A 115 22.94 -17.85 11.49
N ALA A 116 23.43 -17.45 10.31
CA ALA A 116 23.34 -18.26 9.10
C ALA A 116 24.14 -19.56 9.22
N GLN A 117 23.49 -20.67 8.88
CA GLN A 117 24.09 -22.00 8.78
C GLN A 117 24.61 -22.28 7.36
N ASP A 118 25.18 -23.47 7.17
CA ASP A 118 25.77 -23.89 5.89
C ASP A 118 24.79 -23.75 4.73
N LYS A 119 25.26 -23.11 3.66
CA LYS A 119 24.52 -22.80 2.43
C LYS A 119 23.36 -21.79 2.59
N GLU A 120 23.06 -21.31 3.79
CA GLU A 120 21.94 -20.39 4.00
C GLU A 120 22.19 -18.96 3.49
N LEU A 121 23.46 -18.60 3.28
CA LEU A 121 23.84 -17.35 2.63
C LEU A 121 23.65 -17.39 1.11
N GLY A 122 23.20 -18.52 0.56
CA GLY A 122 22.76 -18.65 -0.82
C GLY A 122 21.34 -18.10 -1.04
N PRO A 123 21.02 -17.61 -2.25
CA PRO A 123 19.68 -17.14 -2.55
C PRO A 123 18.67 -18.29 -2.63
N VAL A 124 17.45 -18.02 -2.18
CA VAL A 124 16.28 -18.85 -2.48
C VAL A 124 16.00 -18.73 -3.97
N ALA A 125 15.97 -19.86 -4.68
CA ALA A 125 15.80 -19.93 -6.12
C ALA A 125 14.59 -19.11 -6.61
N GLY A 126 14.79 -18.30 -7.66
CA GLY A 126 13.76 -17.40 -8.19
C GLY A 126 13.55 -16.11 -7.40
N SER A 127 14.37 -15.83 -6.38
CA SER A 127 14.28 -14.61 -5.57
C SER A 127 15.65 -14.00 -5.26
N GLN A 128 15.63 -12.80 -4.66
CA GLN A 128 16.83 -12.14 -4.12
C GLN A 128 17.03 -12.38 -2.62
N PHE A 129 16.09 -13.07 -1.97
CA PHE A 129 16.14 -13.38 -0.55
C PHE A 129 17.09 -14.54 -0.31
N LEU A 130 17.80 -14.51 0.82
CA LEU A 130 18.66 -15.59 1.27
C LEU A 130 17.88 -16.51 2.21
N TRP A 131 18.28 -17.76 2.31
CA TRP A 131 17.71 -18.69 3.29
C TRP A 131 17.94 -18.21 4.73
N ALA A 132 19.08 -17.56 5.00
CA ALA A 132 19.40 -16.96 6.30
C ALA A 132 18.36 -15.91 6.75
N GLU A 133 17.68 -15.24 5.82
CA GLU A 133 16.62 -14.29 6.17
C GLU A 133 15.36 -14.96 6.70
N LEU A 134 15.08 -16.21 6.30
CA LEU A 134 13.98 -17.00 6.85
C LEU A 134 14.25 -17.36 8.30
N ARG A 135 15.47 -17.84 8.60
CA ARG A 135 15.93 -18.11 9.96
C ARG A 135 15.82 -16.88 10.85
N TRP A 136 16.36 -15.75 10.39
CA TRP A 136 16.33 -14.50 11.13
C TRP A 136 14.91 -14.00 11.37
N ALA A 137 14.08 -13.97 10.33
CA ALA A 137 12.70 -13.49 10.46
C ALA A 137 11.88 -14.36 11.41
N ALA A 138 12.05 -15.69 11.35
CA ALA A 138 11.41 -16.63 12.25
C ALA A 138 11.79 -16.37 13.72
N ARG A 139 13.07 -16.16 14.00
CA ARG A 139 13.59 -15.93 15.36
C ARG A 139 13.24 -14.55 15.92
N SER A 140 13.37 -13.50 15.10
CA SER A 140 13.57 -12.13 15.61
C SER A 140 12.51 -11.13 15.16
N GLU A 141 11.60 -11.47 14.24
CA GLU A 141 10.68 -10.48 13.63
C GLU A 141 9.20 -10.68 14.00
N GLY A 142 8.94 -11.35 15.12
CA GLY A 142 7.59 -11.52 15.68
C GLY A 142 6.65 -12.27 14.74
N VAL A 143 7.11 -13.40 14.21
CA VAL A 143 6.30 -14.30 13.38
C VAL A 143 5.37 -15.10 14.29
N VAL A 144 4.06 -14.96 14.09
CA VAL A 144 3.04 -15.70 14.84
C VAL A 144 2.39 -16.77 13.95
N HIS A 145 2.20 -16.44 12.68
CA HIS A 145 1.67 -17.33 11.65
C HIS A 145 2.63 -17.46 10.45
N LEU A 146 2.54 -18.57 9.71
CA LEU A 146 3.40 -18.81 8.55
C LEU A 146 3.22 -17.73 7.46
N GLU A 147 2.04 -17.12 7.37
CA GLU A 147 1.78 -15.97 6.49
C GLU A 147 2.58 -14.72 6.88
N ASP A 148 2.89 -14.50 8.16
CA ASP A 148 3.72 -13.37 8.59
C ASP A 148 5.11 -13.51 7.98
N LEU A 149 5.67 -14.72 8.06
CA LEU A 149 6.97 -15.04 7.49
C LEU A 149 6.95 -14.89 5.96
N LEU A 150 6.02 -15.56 5.26
CA LEU A 150 6.10 -15.72 3.81
C LEU A 150 5.46 -14.58 3.01
N LEU A 151 4.52 -13.82 3.58
CA LEU A 151 3.84 -12.71 2.88
C LEU A 151 4.31 -11.35 3.36
N ARG A 152 4.77 -11.21 4.61
CA ARG A 152 5.12 -9.91 5.20
C ARG A 152 6.63 -9.74 5.41
N ARG A 153 7.29 -10.70 6.06
CA ARG A 153 8.74 -10.64 6.34
C ARG A 153 9.55 -10.96 5.08
N VAL A 154 9.64 -12.22 4.68
CA VAL A 154 10.52 -12.67 3.59
C VAL A 154 9.82 -12.73 2.21
N ARG A 155 8.52 -12.40 2.14
CA ARG A 155 7.74 -12.11 0.92
C ARG A 155 7.82 -13.15 -0.22
N LEU A 156 8.33 -14.37 0.03
CA LEU A 156 8.45 -15.44 -0.97
C LEU A 156 7.08 -15.84 -1.52
N GLY A 157 6.04 -15.83 -0.68
CA GLY A 157 4.67 -16.15 -1.09
C GLY A 157 4.07 -15.17 -2.10
N LEU A 158 4.62 -13.95 -2.19
CA LEU A 158 4.21 -12.95 -3.18
C LEU A 158 5.03 -12.98 -4.47
N LEU A 159 6.25 -13.51 -4.40
CA LEU A 159 7.24 -13.42 -5.48
C LEU A 159 7.39 -14.72 -6.26
N LEU A 160 7.15 -15.86 -5.62
CA LEU A 160 7.33 -17.16 -6.22
C LEU A 160 6.01 -17.78 -6.66
N PRO A 161 6.03 -18.62 -7.72
CA PRO A 161 4.83 -19.33 -8.17
C PRO A 161 4.18 -20.12 -7.04
N LYS A 162 2.83 -20.19 -7.06
CA LYS A 162 2.03 -20.98 -6.11
C LYS A 162 2.37 -20.68 -4.64
N GLY A 163 2.65 -19.41 -4.31
CA GLY A 163 3.01 -19.01 -2.96
C GLY A 163 4.30 -19.63 -2.42
N GLY A 164 5.18 -20.15 -3.29
CA GLY A 164 6.39 -20.84 -2.84
C GLY A 164 6.14 -22.20 -2.20
N ALA A 165 4.98 -22.83 -2.43
CA ALA A 165 4.60 -24.10 -1.81
C ALA A 165 5.66 -25.21 -1.94
N ALA A 166 6.36 -25.27 -3.09
CA ALA A 166 7.43 -26.24 -3.31
C ALA A 166 8.63 -26.10 -2.34
N LEU A 167 8.77 -24.96 -1.67
CA LEU A 167 9.85 -24.68 -0.73
C LEU A 167 9.47 -24.99 0.72
N LEU A 168 8.18 -25.23 1.02
CA LEU A 168 7.70 -25.40 2.39
C LEU A 168 8.45 -26.49 3.19
N PRO A 169 8.81 -27.65 2.60
CA PRO A 169 9.62 -28.63 3.32
C PRO A 169 11.00 -28.11 3.74
N ALA A 170 11.68 -27.34 2.88
CA ALA A 170 12.97 -26.74 3.21
C ALA A 170 12.84 -25.58 4.21
N ILE A 171 11.77 -24.79 4.10
CA ILE A 171 11.46 -23.71 5.03
C ILE A 171 11.15 -24.28 6.42
N ARG A 172 10.44 -25.42 6.52
CA ARG A 172 10.19 -26.13 7.79
C ARG A 172 11.47 -26.43 8.55
N LEU A 173 12.44 -27.05 7.88
CA LEU A 173 13.72 -27.44 8.49
C LEU A 173 14.47 -26.26 9.11
N ILE A 174 14.30 -25.06 8.56
CA ILE A 174 14.96 -23.85 9.03
C ILE A 174 14.13 -23.15 10.11
N CYS A 175 12.85 -22.92 9.85
CA CYS A 175 12.03 -21.99 10.63
C CYS A 175 11.30 -22.64 11.79
N GLN A 176 10.88 -23.91 11.66
CA GLN A 176 10.17 -24.60 12.73
C GLN A 176 10.93 -24.59 14.07
N PRO A 177 12.24 -24.92 14.14
CA PRO A 177 12.98 -24.86 15.39
C PRO A 177 13.16 -23.43 15.91
N GLU A 178 13.32 -22.44 15.04
CA GLU A 178 13.46 -21.03 15.42
C GLU A 178 12.17 -20.46 16.03
N LEU A 179 11.03 -20.97 15.58
CA LEU A 179 9.71 -20.59 16.08
C LEU A 179 9.30 -21.38 17.33
N GLY A 180 10.04 -22.44 17.68
CA GLY A 180 9.66 -23.37 18.75
C GLY A 180 8.32 -24.05 18.49
N TRP A 181 8.02 -24.39 17.23
CA TRP A 181 6.77 -25.03 16.86
C TRP A 181 6.90 -26.55 16.80
N GLU A 182 5.99 -27.24 17.46
CA GLU A 182 5.80 -28.68 17.27
C GLU A 182 5.28 -29.02 15.87
N ASP A 183 5.45 -30.26 15.46
CA ASP A 183 5.03 -30.75 14.13
C ASP A 183 3.56 -30.49 13.82
N ALA A 184 2.68 -30.74 14.80
CA ALA A 184 1.25 -30.49 14.65
C ALA A 184 0.93 -29.01 14.39
N ARG A 185 1.68 -28.08 15.02
CA ARG A 185 1.51 -26.64 14.78
C ARG A 185 2.00 -26.27 13.39
N TRP A 186 3.15 -26.79 12.97
CA TRP A 186 3.66 -26.55 11.62
C TRP A 186 2.65 -27.00 10.56
N GLU A 187 2.11 -28.21 10.69
CA GLU A 187 1.14 -28.77 9.73
C GLU A 187 -0.13 -27.93 9.64
N SER A 188 -0.65 -27.47 10.79
CA SER A 188 -1.81 -26.57 10.83
C SER A 188 -1.52 -25.23 10.14
N GLU A 189 -0.36 -24.62 10.40
CA GLU A 189 0.04 -23.34 9.82
C GLU A 189 0.34 -23.45 8.31
N GLU A 190 0.93 -24.57 7.89
CA GLU A 190 1.16 -24.88 6.48
C GLU A 190 -0.17 -25.04 5.74
N ALA A 191 -1.13 -25.80 6.29
CA ALA A 191 -2.45 -25.94 5.70
C ALA A 191 -3.18 -24.59 5.60
N ALA A 192 -3.20 -23.81 6.69
CA ALA A 192 -3.82 -22.48 6.71
C ALA A 192 -3.18 -21.53 5.68
N TYR A 193 -1.85 -21.55 5.55
CA TYR A 193 -1.13 -20.76 4.56
C TYR A 193 -1.48 -21.18 3.12
N GLN A 194 -1.54 -22.47 2.83
CA GLN A 194 -1.90 -22.96 1.50
C GLN A 194 -3.34 -22.58 1.12
N ASP A 195 -4.28 -22.68 2.07
CA ASP A 195 -5.66 -22.25 1.87
C ASP A 195 -5.76 -20.73 1.62
N LEU A 196 -4.97 -19.93 2.35
CA LEU A 196 -4.87 -18.49 2.12
C LEU A 196 -4.31 -18.19 0.72
N ILE A 197 -3.26 -18.87 0.29
CA ILE A 197 -2.69 -18.69 -1.05
C ILE A 197 -3.74 -19.02 -2.11
N LYS A 198 -4.45 -20.13 -1.96
CA LYS A 198 -5.49 -20.57 -2.89
C LYS A 198 -6.66 -19.58 -2.97
N SER A 199 -7.10 -19.05 -1.84
CA SER A 199 -8.25 -18.15 -1.76
C SER A 199 -7.94 -16.71 -2.16
N CYS A 200 -6.75 -16.20 -1.83
CA CYS A 200 -6.44 -14.76 -1.91
C CYS A 200 -5.28 -14.41 -2.84
N TYR A 201 -4.40 -15.35 -3.17
CA TYR A 201 -3.15 -15.08 -3.90
C TYR A 201 -2.95 -15.94 -5.15
N SER A 202 -3.92 -16.78 -5.52
CA SER A 202 -3.94 -17.48 -6.79
C SER A 202 -5.07 -17.00 -7.70
N LEU A 203 -4.97 -17.33 -8.99
CA LEU A 203 -6.09 -17.14 -9.91
C LEU A 203 -7.24 -18.07 -9.51
N PRO A 204 -8.50 -17.62 -9.62
CA PRO A 204 -9.63 -18.51 -9.48
C PRO A 204 -9.58 -19.60 -10.55
N ASP A 205 -10.26 -20.71 -10.28
CA ASP A 205 -10.47 -21.75 -11.28
C ASP A 205 -11.01 -21.12 -12.58
N PRO A 206 -10.35 -21.31 -13.75
CA PRO A 206 -10.85 -20.82 -15.02
C PRO A 206 -12.31 -21.20 -15.30
N ALA A 207 -12.76 -22.37 -14.81
CA ALA A 207 -14.15 -22.81 -14.95
C ALA A 207 -15.14 -21.96 -14.11
N ALA A 208 -14.67 -21.37 -13.01
CA ALA A 208 -15.46 -20.47 -12.17
C ALA A 208 -15.46 -19.02 -12.67
N VAL A 209 -14.61 -18.68 -13.65
CA VAL A 209 -14.57 -17.34 -14.23
C VAL A 209 -15.75 -17.18 -15.21
N PRO A 210 -16.74 -16.30 -14.91
CA PRO A 210 -17.86 -16.08 -15.82
C PRO A 210 -17.37 -15.47 -17.14
N ASP A 211 -18.17 -15.56 -18.21
CA ASP A 211 -17.85 -14.93 -19.50
C ASP A 211 -17.79 -13.40 -19.38
N TRP A 212 -16.62 -12.92 -18.98
CA TRP A 212 -16.33 -11.52 -18.78
C TRP A 212 -16.21 -10.76 -20.10
N LYS A 213 -15.94 -11.47 -21.22
CA LYS A 213 -15.89 -10.85 -22.54
C LYS A 213 -17.27 -10.39 -22.97
N ALA A 214 -18.29 -11.23 -22.80
CA ALA A 214 -19.68 -10.84 -23.02
C ALA A 214 -20.09 -9.68 -22.10
N ARG A 215 -19.76 -9.75 -20.79
CA ARG A 215 -20.04 -8.67 -19.84
C ARG A 215 -19.38 -7.34 -20.24
N LEU A 216 -18.11 -7.39 -20.68
CA LEU A 216 -17.38 -6.20 -21.13
C LEU A 216 -17.96 -5.61 -22.42
N ALA A 217 -18.34 -6.45 -23.38
CA ALA A 217 -19.01 -6.01 -24.60
C ALA A 217 -20.33 -5.30 -24.28
N GLY A 218 -21.15 -5.88 -23.40
CA GLY A 218 -22.38 -5.27 -22.90
C GLY A 218 -22.13 -3.92 -22.20
N ALA A 219 -21.12 -3.85 -21.32
CA ALA A 219 -20.76 -2.62 -20.63
C ALA A 219 -20.29 -1.51 -21.60
N ARG A 220 -19.51 -1.86 -22.62
CA ARG A 220 -19.06 -0.92 -23.67
C ARG A 220 -20.23 -0.39 -24.50
N LEU A 221 -21.19 -1.26 -24.85
CA LEU A 221 -22.41 -0.86 -25.56
C LEU A 221 -23.25 0.09 -24.72
N GLN A 222 -23.48 -0.22 -23.43
CA GLN A 222 -24.18 0.66 -22.51
C GLN A 222 -23.48 2.02 -22.38
N GLN A 223 -22.15 2.04 -22.33
CA GLN A 223 -21.38 3.28 -22.26
C GLN A 223 -21.47 4.09 -23.56
N SER A 224 -21.48 3.46 -24.74
CA SER A 224 -21.62 4.14 -26.02
C SER A 224 -23.01 4.77 -26.18
N ILE A 225 -24.07 4.06 -25.78
CA ILE A 225 -25.45 4.57 -25.73
C ILE A 225 -25.53 5.80 -24.81
N ARG A 226 -25.05 5.69 -23.56
CA ARG A 226 -25.04 6.81 -22.60
C ARG A 226 -24.26 8.02 -23.12
N ARG A 227 -23.14 7.81 -23.81
CA ARG A 227 -22.36 8.89 -24.43
C ARG A 227 -23.13 9.56 -25.57
N ALA A 228 -23.78 8.78 -26.42
CA ALA A 228 -24.62 9.30 -27.51
C ALA A 228 -25.80 10.13 -26.96
N GLU A 229 -26.49 9.65 -25.92
CA GLU A 229 -27.57 10.37 -25.25
C GLU A 229 -27.09 11.70 -24.62
N ARG A 230 -25.96 11.68 -23.90
CA ARG A 230 -25.35 12.89 -23.34
C ARG A 230 -25.00 13.90 -24.44
N ARG A 231 -24.44 13.43 -25.57
CA ARG A 231 -24.14 14.29 -26.72
C ARG A 231 -25.41 14.91 -27.31
N ARG A 232 -26.48 14.13 -27.52
CA ARG A 232 -27.79 14.64 -27.99
C ARG A 232 -28.37 15.68 -27.03
N ARG A 233 -28.34 15.43 -25.71
CA ARG A 233 -28.81 16.39 -24.70
C ARG A 233 -27.99 17.69 -24.72
N ARG A 234 -26.66 17.61 -24.88
CA ARG A 234 -25.79 18.78 -24.98
C ARG A 234 -26.10 19.61 -26.23
N ILE A 235 -26.26 18.96 -27.39
CA ILE A 235 -26.65 19.62 -28.65
C ILE A 235 -28.00 20.33 -28.50
N ARG A 236 -29.01 19.66 -27.93
CA ARG A 236 -30.34 20.28 -27.67
C ARG A 236 -30.26 21.50 -26.76
N ARG A 237 -29.48 21.43 -25.68
CA ARG A 237 -29.27 22.57 -24.77
C ARG A 237 -28.56 23.73 -25.45
N SER A 238 -27.52 23.46 -26.23
CA SER A 238 -26.79 24.48 -26.99
C SER A 238 -27.67 25.13 -28.06
N ALA A 239 -28.51 24.36 -28.76
CA ALA A 239 -29.48 24.90 -29.72
C ALA A 239 -30.53 25.80 -29.05
N ALA A 240 -31.10 25.36 -27.92
CA ALA A 240 -32.04 26.17 -27.15
C ALA A 240 -31.43 27.49 -26.65
N ALA A 241 -30.17 27.45 -26.17
CA ALA A 241 -29.43 28.65 -25.79
C ALA A 241 -29.20 29.60 -26.97
N GLY A 242 -28.86 29.06 -28.16
CA GLY A 242 -28.71 29.86 -29.38
C GLY A 242 -30.00 30.57 -29.80
N VAL A 243 -31.15 29.90 -29.70
CA VAL A 243 -32.47 30.50 -29.98
C VAL A 243 -32.79 31.63 -29.00
N LEU A 244 -32.53 31.44 -27.70
CA LEU A 244 -32.73 32.48 -26.68
C LEU A 244 -31.87 33.72 -26.95
N VAL A 245 -30.60 33.54 -27.33
CA VAL A 245 -29.70 34.65 -27.69
C VAL A 245 -30.20 35.39 -28.94
N ALA A 246 -30.68 34.67 -29.96
CA ALA A 246 -31.24 35.28 -31.17
C ALA A 246 -32.51 36.10 -30.88
N LEU A 247 -33.44 35.56 -30.07
CA LEU A 247 -34.65 36.27 -29.63
C LEU A 247 -34.33 37.53 -28.82
N ALA A 248 -33.36 37.45 -27.90
CA ALA A 248 -32.89 38.61 -27.14
C ALA A 248 -32.28 39.68 -28.06
N GLY A 249 -31.46 39.28 -29.05
CA GLY A 249 -30.92 40.19 -30.05
C GLY A 249 -32.00 40.86 -30.90
N LEU A 250 -33.02 40.11 -31.32
CA LEU A 250 -34.16 40.63 -32.08
C LEU A 250 -34.97 41.65 -31.25
N LEU A 251 -35.21 41.35 -29.97
CA LEU A 251 -35.86 42.26 -29.04
C LEU A 251 -35.09 43.56 -28.88
N VAL A 252 -33.76 43.51 -28.74
CA VAL A 252 -32.90 44.70 -28.67
C VAL A 252 -33.00 45.54 -29.95
N ILE A 253 -33.04 44.90 -31.12
CA ILE A 253 -33.21 45.59 -32.42
C ILE A 253 -34.59 46.27 -32.47
N LEU A 254 -35.65 45.58 -32.08
CA LEU A 254 -37.01 46.12 -32.06
C LEU A 254 -37.13 47.31 -31.09
N LEU A 255 -36.55 47.20 -29.89
CA LEU A 255 -36.51 48.30 -28.93
C LEU A 255 -35.72 49.51 -29.46
N LYS A 256 -34.57 49.29 -30.12
CA LYS A 256 -33.79 50.37 -30.77
C LYS A 256 -34.57 51.02 -31.91
N ARG A 257 -35.29 50.24 -32.73
CA ARG A 257 -36.13 50.77 -33.82
C ARG A 257 -37.32 51.58 -33.28
N ARG A 258 -37.97 51.10 -32.22
CA ARG A 258 -39.05 51.84 -31.54
C ARG A 258 -38.55 53.17 -30.99
N LYS A 259 -37.37 53.19 -30.36
CA LYS A 259 -36.73 54.42 -29.83
C LYS A 259 -36.36 55.43 -30.93
N ARG A 260 -36.00 54.95 -32.14
CA ARG A 260 -35.75 55.79 -33.32
C ARG A 260 -37.03 56.28 -34.01
N GLY A 261 -38.11 55.50 -33.99
CA GLY A 261 -39.41 55.87 -34.56
C GLY A 261 -40.23 56.83 -33.69
N SER A 262 -39.94 56.93 -32.39
CA SER A 262 -40.52 57.93 -31.48
C SER A 262 -39.81 59.29 -31.52
N ALA A 263 -38.80 59.47 -32.38
CA ALA A 263 -38.23 60.77 -32.69
C ALA A 263 -39.02 61.40 -33.87
N VAL A 264 -40.25 61.85 -33.61
CA VAL A 264 -40.93 62.80 -34.49
C VAL A 264 -40.38 64.20 -34.16
N PRO A 265 -39.95 65.00 -35.16
CA PRO A 265 -39.59 66.39 -34.91
C PRO A 265 -40.86 67.16 -34.58
N GLY A 266 -40.99 67.61 -33.33
CA GLY A 266 -41.97 68.60 -32.93
C GLY A 266 -41.43 70.00 -33.25
N LEU A 267 -42.27 70.75 -33.97
CA LEU A 267 -42.37 72.22 -34.11
C LEU A 267 -41.47 73.08 -33.21
#